data_AF-A0A1I3YD14-F1
#
_entry.id   AF-A0A1I3YD14-F1
#
_cell.length_a   1.000
_cell.length_b   1.000
_cell.length_c   1.000
_cell.angle_alpha   90.00
_cell.angle_beta   90.00
_cell.angle_gamma   90.00
#
_symmetry.space_group_name_H-M   'P 1'
#
loop_
_entity.id
_entity.type
_entity.pdbx_description
1 polymer ?
#
loop_
_entity_poly.entity_id
_entity_poly.type
_entity_poly.pdbx_seq_one_letter_code
_entity_poly.pdbx_strand_id
1 'polypeptide(L)'
;MLYDAITLSEGGYVEQSNFDRYRSLRINEMPDVEVSVIQSTEAPTGVGEPGTPPSGPAIANAWRRLTGRSVYRLPLVPINV
;
A
#
# COMPACT_ATOMS: atom_id res chain seq x y z
N MET A 1 2.05 -0.58 -1.21
CA MET A 1 2.13 0.82 -0.71
C MET A 1 3.41 1.11 0.04
N LEU A 2 3.72 0.34 1.09
CA LEU A 2 4.96 0.51 1.84
C LEU A 2 6.18 0.03 1.07
N TYR A 3 6.10 -1.16 0.44
CA TYR A 3 7.25 -1.83 -0.19
C TYR A 3 7.01 -2.23 -1.64
N ASP A 4 5.76 -2.56 -1.99
CA ASP A 4 5.41 -3.20 -3.27
C ASP A 4 5.87 -2.35 -4.46
N ALA A 5 6.81 -2.88 -5.24
CA ALA A 5 7.32 -2.26 -6.45
C ALA A 5 7.88 -3.31 -7.41
N ILE A 6 7.81 -3.00 -8.70
CA ILE A 6 8.50 -3.70 -9.78
C ILE A 6 9.47 -2.72 -10.41
N THR A 7 10.70 -3.15 -10.56
CA THR A 7 11.77 -2.41 -11.23
C THR A 7 12.14 -3.11 -12.53
N LEU A 8 12.53 -2.30 -13.51
CA LEU A 8 12.99 -2.77 -14.81
C LEU A 8 14.49 -2.51 -14.89
N SER A 9 15.25 -3.56 -15.19
CA SER A 9 16.68 -3.45 -15.51
C SER A 9 16.91 -2.59 -16.76
N GLU A 10 18.17 -2.24 -17.05
CA GLU A 10 18.54 -1.46 -18.24
C GLU A 10 18.03 -2.10 -19.55
N GLY A 11 17.95 -3.43 -19.60
CA GLY A 11 17.39 -4.19 -20.73
C GLY A 11 15.85 -4.31 -20.73
N GLY A 12 15.15 -3.70 -19.77
CA GLY A 12 13.69 -3.72 -19.66
C GLY A 12 13.10 -4.96 -18.97
N TYR A 13 13.92 -5.84 -18.41
CA TYR A 13 13.46 -7.05 -17.72
C TYR A 13 13.08 -6.76 -16.27
N VAL A 14 11.99 -7.36 -15.80
CA VAL A 14 11.55 -7.33 -14.41
C VAL A 14 12.62 -7.94 -13.49
N GLU A 15 13.04 -7.20 -12.48
CA GLU A 15 14.09 -7.66 -11.54
C GLU A 15 13.54 -8.53 -10.39
N GLN A 16 12.29 -8.28 -9.96
CA GLN A 16 11.62 -9.03 -8.90
C GLN A 16 10.76 -10.17 -9.48
N SER A 17 11.39 -11.30 -9.82
CA SER A 17 10.74 -12.43 -10.50
C SER A 17 9.95 -13.39 -9.59
N ASN A 18 10.11 -13.30 -8.27
CA ASN A 18 9.44 -14.16 -7.29
C ASN A 18 9.32 -13.45 -5.91
N PHE A 19 8.55 -14.00 -4.98
CA PHE A 19 8.20 -13.40 -3.69
C PHE A 19 9.34 -13.31 -2.68
N ASP A 20 10.50 -13.89 -2.96
CA ASP A 20 11.75 -13.65 -2.22
C ASP A 20 12.33 -12.26 -2.56
N ARG A 21 12.09 -11.74 -3.77
CA ARG A 21 12.54 -10.42 -4.22
C ARG A 21 11.43 -9.38 -4.28
N TYR A 22 10.21 -9.79 -4.63
CA TYR A 22 9.04 -8.94 -4.55
C TYR A 22 8.59 -8.84 -3.09
N ARG A 23 8.92 -7.74 -2.43
CA ARG A 23 8.57 -7.51 -1.03
C ARG A 23 7.11 -7.07 -0.92
N SER A 24 6.25 -8.03 -0.60
CA SER A 24 4.92 -7.75 -0.06
C SER A 24 4.94 -7.69 1.47
N LEU A 25 3.90 -7.10 2.06
CA LEU A 25 3.70 -7.06 3.50
C LEU A 25 3.60 -8.49 4.05
N ARG A 26 4.34 -8.78 5.12
CA ARG A 26 4.30 -10.08 5.79
C ARG A 26 3.31 -10.08 6.95
N ILE A 27 2.88 -11.26 7.39
CA ILE A 27 1.85 -11.39 8.44
C ILE A 27 2.24 -10.72 9.76
N ASN A 28 3.53 -10.70 10.10
CA ASN A 28 4.06 -10.05 11.28
C ASN A 28 4.18 -8.51 11.15
N GLU A 29 4.04 -7.97 9.95
CA GLU A 29 4.01 -6.53 9.67
C GLU A 29 2.57 -5.99 9.54
N MET A 30 1.57 -6.87 9.59
CA MET A 30 0.17 -6.49 9.44
C MET A 30 -0.30 -5.71 10.68
N PRO A 31 -0.81 -4.47 10.55
CA PRO A 31 -1.42 -3.77 11.67
C PRO A 31 -2.77 -4.40 12.05
N ASP A 32 -3.23 -4.11 13.27
CA ASP A 32 -4.62 -4.39 13.64
C ASP A 32 -5.57 -3.61 12.73
N VAL A 33 -6.59 -4.29 12.21
CA VAL A 33 -7.59 -3.71 11.30
C VAL A 33 -8.96 -3.77 11.96
N GLU A 34 -9.58 -2.61 12.08
CA GLU A 34 -10.97 -2.47 12.49
C GLU A 34 -11.85 -2.21 11.27
N VAL A 35 -13.01 -2.86 11.19
CA VAL A 35 -13.99 -2.69 10.12
C VAL A 35 -15.34 -2.34 10.72
N SER A 36 -15.93 -1.24 10.25
CA SER A 36 -17.28 -0.82 10.58
C SER A 36 -18.16 -0.84 9.34
N VAL A 37 -19.33 -1.47 9.43
CA VAL A 37 -20.33 -1.48 8.35
C VAL A 37 -21.38 -0.41 8.66
N ILE A 38 -21.42 0.63 7.84
CA ILE A 38 -22.36 1.75 7.99
C ILE A 38 -23.67 1.40 7.27
N GLN A 39 -24.79 1.52 7.97
CA GLN A 39 -26.10 1.26 7.38
C GLN A 39 -26.44 2.31 6.31
N SER A 40 -26.97 1.85 5.18
CA SER A 40 -27.42 2.69 4.06
C SER A 40 -28.78 2.20 3.57
N THR A 41 -29.63 3.12 3.14
CA THR A 41 -30.91 2.84 2.47
C THR A 41 -30.77 2.76 0.95
N GLU A 42 -29.60 3.07 0.41
CA GLU A 42 -29.31 3.00 -1.02
C GLU A 42 -29.21 1.55 -1.52
N ALA A 43 -29.39 1.36 -2.82
CA ALA A 43 -29.18 0.05 -3.44
C ALA A 43 -27.72 -0.44 -3.20
N PRO A 44 -27.52 -1.74 -2.97
CA PRO A 44 -26.18 -2.28 -2.70
C PRO A 44 -25.26 -2.11 -3.91
N THR A 45 -24.00 -1.81 -3.63
CA THR A 45 -22.92 -1.67 -4.62
C THR A 45 -21.71 -2.51 -4.23
N GLY A 46 -20.67 -2.52 -5.06
CA GLY A 46 -19.44 -3.28 -4.79
C GLY A 46 -18.60 -2.67 -3.65
N VAL A 47 -18.14 -3.51 -2.73
CA VAL A 47 -17.32 -3.12 -1.56
C VAL A 47 -15.88 -3.66 -1.60
N GLY A 48 -15.50 -4.40 -2.64
CA GLY A 48 -14.17 -5.04 -2.72
C GLY A 48 -13.01 -4.06 -2.95
N GLU A 49 -13.20 -3.05 -3.80
CA GLU A 49 -12.18 -2.05 -4.14
C GLU A 49 -12.19 -0.75 -3.32
N PRO A 50 -13.34 -0.22 -2.82
CA PRO A 50 -13.41 1.09 -2.18
C PRO A 50 -12.45 1.33 -1.01
N GLY A 51 -12.00 0.28 -0.31
CA GLY A 51 -10.99 0.39 0.74
C GLY A 51 -9.56 0.66 0.22
N THR A 52 -9.28 0.33 -1.04
CA THR A 52 -7.94 0.44 -1.63
C THR A 52 -7.51 1.90 -1.83
N PRO A 53 -8.26 2.77 -2.54
CA PRO A 53 -7.84 4.16 -2.78
C PRO A 53 -7.54 4.98 -1.52
N PRO A 54 -8.37 4.95 -0.44
CA PRO A 54 -8.13 5.78 0.74
C PRO A 54 -6.98 5.29 1.62
N SER A 55 -6.56 4.03 1.53
CA SER A 55 -5.52 3.46 2.40
C SER A 55 -4.16 4.15 2.23
N GLY A 56 -3.78 4.51 0.99
CA GLY A 56 -2.52 5.18 0.67
C GLY A 56 -2.38 6.57 1.28
N PRO A 57 -3.29 7.52 1.02
CA PRO A 57 -3.25 8.84 1.63
C PRO A 57 -3.42 8.79 3.15
N ALA A 58 -4.18 7.83 3.71
CA ALA A 58 -4.28 7.66 5.16
C ALA A 58 -2.91 7.36 5.79
N ILE A 59 -2.15 6.41 5.22
CA ILE A 59 -0.79 6.07 5.68
C ILE A 59 0.17 7.24 5.47
N ALA A 60 0.12 7.91 4.32
CA ALA A 60 0.99 9.08 4.05
C ALA A 60 0.73 10.26 5.02
N ASN A 61 -0.53 10.49 5.39
CA ASN A 61 -0.90 11.50 6.37
C ASN A 61 -0.44 11.12 7.79
N ALA A 62 -0.56 9.84 8.17
CA ALA A 62 -0.01 9.33 9.43
C ALA A 62 1.51 9.52 9.48
N TRP A 63 2.23 9.20 8.39
CA TRP A 63 3.66 9.44 8.26
C TRP A 63 4.01 10.92 8.45
N ARG A 64 3.31 11.83 7.76
CA ARG A 64 3.53 13.28 7.90
C ARG A 64 3.29 13.75 9.32
N ARG A 65 2.23 13.27 9.97
CA ARG A 65 1.90 13.61 11.35
C ARG A 65 2.95 13.13 12.34
N LEU A 66 3.55 11.95 12.11
CA LEU A 66 4.59 11.39 12.97
C LEU A 66 5.97 12.04 12.74
N THR A 67 6.31 12.36 11.50
CA THR A 67 7.69 12.76 11.12
C THR A 67 7.85 14.24 10.78
N GLY A 68 6.75 14.96 10.57
CA GLY A 68 6.75 16.32 10.01
C GLY A 68 7.05 16.39 8.51
N ARG A 69 7.29 15.26 7.83
CA ARG A 69 7.68 15.22 6.41
C ARG A 69 6.60 14.55 5.57
N SER A 70 6.27 15.14 4.44
CA SER A 70 5.36 14.53 3.48
C SER A 70 6.09 13.55 2.56
N VAL A 71 5.38 12.51 2.12
CA VAL A 71 5.83 11.53 1.12
C VAL A 71 4.96 11.67 -0.14
N TYR A 72 5.60 11.65 -1.30
CA TYR A 72 4.95 11.89 -2.59
C TYR A 72 5.30 10.85 -3.66
N ARG A 73 6.17 9.89 -3.32
CA ARG A 73 6.61 8.83 -4.23
C ARG A 73 6.34 7.49 -3.57
N LEU A 74 5.78 6.57 -4.35
CA LEU A 74 5.63 5.17 -3.98
C LEU A 74 6.81 4.35 -4.54
N PRO A 75 7.18 3.24 -3.90
CA PRO A 75 6.72 2.81 -2.57
C PRO A 75 7.18 3.79 -1.46
N LEU A 76 6.43 3.87 -0.36
CA LEU A 76 6.73 4.82 0.72
C LEU A 76 8.07 4.54 1.41
N VAL A 77 8.47 3.28 1.46
CA VAL A 77 9.78 2.84 1.91
C VAL A 77 10.60 2.46 0.68
N PRO A 78 11.82 3.02 0.52
CA PRO A 78 12.70 2.63 -0.56
C PRO A 78 12.96 1.13 -0.55
N ILE A 79 12.87 0.51 -1.72
CA ILE A 79 13.35 -0.85 -1.92
C ILE A 79 14.81 -0.80 -2.35
N ASN A 80 15.65 -1.64 -1.73
CA ASN A 80 16.96 -1.93 -2.26
C ASN A 80 16.76 -2.97 -3.36
N VAL A 81 17.10 -2.59 -4.59
CA VAL A 81 17.24 -3.50 -5.72
C VAL A 81 18.53 -4.30 -5.60
#